data_AF-A0A2B7GP72-F1
#
_entry.id   AF-A0A2B7GP72-F1
#
_cell.length_a   1.000
_cell.length_b   1.000
_cell.length_c   1.000
_cell.angle_alpha   90.00
_cell.angle_beta   90.00
_cell.angle_gamma   90.00
#
_symmetry.space_group_name_H-M   'P 1'
#
loop_
_entity.id
_entity.type
_entity.pdbx_description
1 polymer ?
#
loop_
_entity_poly.entity_id
_entity_poly.type
_entity_poly.pdbx_seq_one_letter_code
_entity_poly.pdbx_strand_id
1 'polypeptide(L)'
;MKRRVSEALLRDETTTIQNRAEQFGWTVSPEFDQLLLTVELTARDDEPYVIEFECTDYDQAPPRIEMLDPRTREPGTPRAFFDDRGGSHSLLWQNGPGICHAFNRKFYLEIDQVHNDWNPQTISRWKDEAGFHRTISGFLLLVERRLHNDHYQGRFSE
;
A
#
# COMPACT_ATOMS: atom_id res chain seq x y z
N MET A 1 5.99 17.66 17.68
CA MET A 1 4.84 18.25 16.97
C MET A 1 4.39 17.39 15.79
N LYS A 2 5.31 16.97 14.90
CA LYS A 2 5.01 16.16 13.69
C LYS A 2 4.23 14.87 13.94
N ARG A 3 4.62 14.06 14.92
CA ARG A 3 3.91 12.82 15.29
C ARG A 3 2.40 13.00 15.53
N ARG A 4 2.00 14.07 16.23
CA ARG A 4 0.57 14.34 16.51
C ARG A 4 -0.22 14.65 15.24
N VAL A 5 0.42 15.28 14.25
CA VAL A 5 -0.20 15.57 12.95
C VAL A 5 -0.39 14.27 12.18
N SER A 6 0.65 13.42 12.09
CA SER A 6 0.55 12.12 11.43
C SER A 6 -0.49 11.22 12.08
N GLU A 7 -0.56 11.19 13.41
CA GLU A 7 -1.57 10.43 14.14
C GLU A 7 -2.99 10.94 13.85
N ALA A 8 -3.19 12.26 13.84
CA ALA A 8 -4.50 12.85 13.53
C ALA A 8 -4.95 12.54 12.09
N LEU A 9 -4.03 12.63 11.12
CA LEU A 9 -4.30 12.25 9.73
C LEU A 9 -4.64 10.75 9.60
N LEU A 10 -3.87 9.88 10.28
CA LEU A 10 -4.13 8.45 10.27
C LEU A 10 -5.51 8.13 10.87
N ARG A 11 -5.88 8.78 11.98
CA ARG A 11 -7.21 8.61 12.60
C ARG A 11 -8.34 9.03 11.67
N ASP A 12 -8.20 10.17 11.00
CA ASP A 12 -9.18 10.68 10.03
C ASP A 12 -9.36 9.72 8.85
N GLU A 13 -8.25 9.24 8.29
CA GLU A 13 -8.31 8.25 7.20
C GLU A 13 -8.89 6.91 7.64
N THR A 14 -8.57 6.43 8.85
CA THR A 14 -9.11 5.17 9.38
C THR A 14 -10.64 5.18 9.41
N THR A 15 -11.29 6.30 9.75
CA THR A 15 -12.76 6.39 9.68
C THR A 15 -13.28 6.16 8.25
N THR A 16 -12.62 6.73 7.26
CA THR A 16 -12.99 6.51 5.84
C THR A 16 -12.73 5.08 5.40
N ILE A 17 -11.63 4.47 5.86
CA ILE A 17 -11.26 3.09 5.55
C ILE A 17 -12.24 2.11 6.19
N GLN A 18 -12.67 2.33 7.44
CA GLN A 18 -13.66 1.50 8.12
C GLN A 18 -14.98 1.44 7.37
N ASN A 19 -15.49 2.57 6.87
CA ASN A 19 -16.70 2.58 6.05
C ASN A 19 -16.55 1.74 4.76
N ARG A 20 -15.36 1.72 4.15
CA ARG A 20 -15.09 0.86 2.99
C ARG A 20 -14.89 -0.59 3.38
N ALA A 21 -14.29 -0.85 4.53
CA ALA A 21 -14.09 -2.19 5.04
C ALA A 21 -15.44 -2.91 5.23
N GLU A 22 -16.48 -2.21 5.70
CA GLU A 22 -17.85 -2.75 5.76
C GLU A 22 -18.41 -3.10 4.37
N GLN A 23 -18.07 -2.32 3.34
CA GLN A 23 -18.53 -2.55 1.97
C GLN A 23 -17.81 -3.72 1.28
N PHE A 24 -16.50 -3.83 1.47
CA PHE A 24 -15.64 -4.79 0.77
C PHE A 24 -15.21 -6.00 1.61
N GLY A 25 -15.61 -6.05 2.89
CA GLY A 25 -15.25 -7.14 3.79
C GLY A 25 -13.80 -7.11 4.28
N TRP A 26 -13.16 -5.94 4.31
CA TRP A 26 -11.79 -5.80 4.80
C TRP A 26 -11.72 -5.90 6.32
N THR A 27 -10.58 -6.38 6.84
CA THR A 27 -10.25 -6.24 8.26
C THR A 27 -9.26 -5.10 8.45
N VAL A 28 -9.53 -4.18 9.36
CA VAL A 28 -8.74 -2.96 9.57
C VAL A 28 -8.23 -2.90 11.01
N SER A 29 -6.92 -2.86 11.17
CA SER A 29 -6.23 -2.92 12.47
C SER A 29 -5.30 -1.72 12.63
N PRO A 30 -5.79 -0.59 13.18
CA PRO A 30 -4.96 0.59 13.42
C PRO A 30 -4.16 0.48 14.72
N GLU A 31 -2.91 0.90 14.68
CA GLU A 31 -2.03 1.03 15.85
C GLU A 31 -1.49 2.45 15.92
N PHE A 32 -2.34 3.38 16.36
CA PHE A 32 -2.06 4.82 16.33
C PHE A 32 -0.79 5.22 17.09
N ASP A 33 -0.46 4.52 18.18
CA ASP A 33 0.77 4.74 18.94
C ASP A 33 2.04 4.31 18.16
N GLN A 34 1.90 3.48 17.15
CA GLN A 34 3.00 3.08 16.28
C GLN A 34 2.94 3.81 14.93
N LEU A 35 1.89 4.60 14.68
CA LEU A 35 1.57 5.15 13.36
C LEU A 35 1.48 4.06 12.29
N LEU A 36 1.00 2.87 12.69
CA LEU A 36 0.80 1.73 11.80
C LEU A 36 -0.69 1.54 11.53
N LEU A 37 -0.97 1.03 10.34
CA LEU A 37 -2.29 0.53 9.96
C LEU A 37 -2.08 -0.74 9.14
N THR A 38 -2.73 -1.81 9.57
CA THR A 38 -2.75 -3.07 8.84
C THR A 38 -4.14 -3.32 8.29
N VAL A 39 -4.21 -3.68 7.01
CA VAL A 39 -5.48 -4.00 6.33
C VAL A 39 -5.37 -5.37 5.70
N GLU A 40 -6.34 -6.24 5.99
CA GLU A 40 -6.51 -7.53 5.33
C GLU A 40 -7.63 -7.44 4.31
N LEU A 41 -7.32 -7.87 3.09
CA LEU A 41 -8.22 -7.91 1.95
C LEU A 41 -8.33 -9.36 1.45
N THR A 42 -9.42 -9.67 0.76
CA THR A 42 -9.63 -10.98 0.15
C THR A 42 -9.75 -10.82 -1.35
N ALA A 43 -8.98 -11.60 -2.11
CA ALA A 43 -9.05 -11.60 -3.57
C ALA A 43 -10.23 -12.42 -4.10
N ARG A 44 -10.46 -12.38 -5.43
CA ARG A 44 -11.58 -13.10 -6.08
C ARG A 44 -11.52 -14.63 -5.96
N ASP A 45 -10.36 -15.18 -5.61
CA ASP A 45 -10.11 -16.61 -5.37
C ASP A 45 -10.07 -16.96 -3.88
N ASP A 46 -10.63 -16.10 -3.03
CA ASP A 46 -10.67 -16.22 -1.57
C ASP A 46 -9.28 -16.20 -0.88
N GLU A 47 -8.22 -15.82 -1.59
CA GLU A 47 -6.87 -15.69 -1.03
C GLU A 47 -6.73 -14.39 -0.20
N PRO A 48 -6.21 -14.46 1.05
CA PRO A 48 -6.09 -13.29 1.93
C PRO A 48 -4.78 -12.51 1.69
N TYR A 49 -4.85 -11.20 1.55
CA TYR A 49 -3.69 -10.32 1.40
C TYR A 49 -3.62 -9.35 2.56
N VAL A 50 -2.41 -9.09 3.07
CA VAL A 50 -2.19 -8.21 4.21
C VAL A 50 -1.29 -7.07 3.77
N ILE A 51 -1.74 -5.84 4.00
CA ILE A 51 -0.99 -4.61 3.69
C ILE A 51 -0.75 -3.84 4.98
N GLU A 52 0.50 -3.47 5.21
CA GLU A 52 0.89 -2.58 6.30
C GLU A 52 1.27 -1.21 5.77
N PHE A 53 0.81 -0.17 6.46
CA PHE A 53 1.12 1.23 6.20
C PHE A 53 1.84 1.82 7.42
N GLU A 54 3.08 2.25 7.25
CA GLU A 54 3.80 3.05 8.23
C GLU A 54 3.68 4.54 7.89
N CYS A 55 3.07 5.29 8.81
CA CYS A 55 2.64 6.68 8.58
C CYS A 55 3.49 7.71 9.33
N THR A 56 4.77 7.41 9.59
CA THR A 56 5.71 8.37 10.18
C THR A 56 5.84 9.61 9.30
N ASP A 57 5.65 10.84 9.79
CA ASP A 57 5.73 12.09 8.98
C ASP A 57 4.75 12.14 7.78
N TYR A 58 3.56 11.55 7.93
CA TYR A 58 2.59 11.39 6.83
C TYR A 58 2.08 12.72 6.19
N ASP A 59 2.21 13.85 6.87
CA ASP A 59 1.88 15.15 6.31
C ASP A 59 2.89 15.62 5.23
N GLN A 60 4.12 15.12 5.29
CA GLN A 60 5.24 15.53 4.43
C GLN A 60 5.63 14.48 3.39
N ALA A 61 5.43 13.20 3.69
CA ALA A 61 5.85 12.08 2.86
C ALA A 61 4.73 11.01 2.82
N PRO A 62 4.63 10.22 1.74
CA PRO A 62 3.63 9.15 1.65
C PRO A 62 3.92 8.08 2.71
N PRO A 63 2.98 7.17 3.04
CA PRO A 63 3.28 6.08 3.94
C PRO A 63 4.34 5.16 3.33
N ARG A 64 5.08 4.44 4.16
CA ARG A 64 5.81 3.25 3.71
C ARG A 64 4.80 2.11 3.62
N ILE A 65 4.70 1.47 2.45
CA ILE A 65 3.73 0.40 2.19
C ILE A 65 4.49 -0.90 1.98
N GLU A 66 4.05 -1.94 2.68
CA GLU A 66 4.58 -3.29 2.55
C GLU A 66 3.46 -4.33 2.53
N MET A 67 3.65 -5.39 1.75
CA MET A 67 2.79 -6.57 1.82
C MET A 67 3.39 -7.55 2.81
N LEU A 68 2.55 -8.11 3.68
CA LEU A 68 2.95 -9.14 4.63
C LEU A 68 2.45 -10.51 4.16
N ASP A 69 3.26 -11.55 4.36
CA ASP A 69 2.78 -12.92 4.19
C ASP A 69 1.59 -13.15 5.15
N PRO A 70 0.41 -13.57 4.66
CA PRO A 70 -0.77 -13.69 5.51
C PRO A 70 -0.63 -14.74 6.62
N ARG A 71 0.30 -15.70 6.48
CA ARG A 71 0.55 -16.77 7.44
C ARG A 71 1.62 -16.43 8.44
N THR A 72 2.75 -15.88 7.98
CA THR A 72 3.93 -15.63 8.83
C THR A 72 4.04 -14.19 9.30
N ARG A 73 3.30 -13.27 8.64
CA ARG A 73 3.43 -11.81 8.78
C ARG A 73 4.81 -11.28 8.40
N GLU A 74 5.60 -12.07 7.69
CA GLU A 74 6.90 -11.65 7.19
C GLU A 74 6.72 -10.66 6.03
N PRO A 75 7.38 -9.48 6.07
CA PRO A 75 7.27 -8.48 5.01
C PRO A 75 8.05 -8.89 3.77
N GLY A 76 7.54 -8.53 2.59
CA GLY A 76 8.35 -8.55 1.37
C GLY A 76 8.59 -9.94 0.76
N THR A 77 8.00 -11.01 1.30
CA THR A 77 8.13 -12.35 0.70
C THR A 77 7.37 -12.39 -0.63
N PRO A 78 7.80 -13.19 -1.62
CA PRO A 78 7.04 -13.38 -2.87
C PRO A 78 5.56 -13.70 -2.64
N ARG A 79 5.27 -14.58 -1.66
CA ARG A 79 3.90 -14.98 -1.30
C ARG A 79 3.05 -13.83 -0.72
N ALA A 80 3.66 -12.79 -0.18
CA ALA A 80 2.92 -11.64 0.32
C ALA A 80 2.20 -10.89 -0.81
N PHE A 81 2.70 -10.94 -2.04
CA PHE A 81 2.19 -10.16 -3.17
C PHE A 81 1.25 -10.99 -4.06
N PHE A 82 0.30 -10.30 -4.68
CA PHE A 82 -0.47 -10.84 -5.80
C PHE A 82 0.32 -10.66 -7.10
N ASP A 83 -0.05 -11.37 -8.15
CA ASP A 83 0.44 -11.13 -9.52
C ASP A 83 -0.64 -10.41 -10.35
N ASP A 84 -0.31 -9.21 -10.84
CA ASP A 84 -1.15 -8.43 -11.77
C ASP A 84 -0.45 -8.11 -13.10
N ARG A 85 0.66 -8.82 -13.41
CA ARG A 85 1.46 -8.61 -14.63
C ARG A 85 0.74 -8.98 -15.92
N GLY A 86 -0.45 -9.58 -15.84
CA GLY A 86 -1.34 -9.81 -16.98
C GLY A 86 -1.94 -8.55 -17.61
N GLY A 87 -1.77 -7.37 -16.99
CA GLY A 87 -2.30 -6.10 -17.50
C GLY A 87 -1.24 -5.09 -17.93
N SER A 88 -1.64 -4.08 -18.71
CA SER A 88 -0.83 -2.88 -18.93
C SER A 88 -0.76 -2.07 -17.62
N HIS A 89 0.45 -1.82 -17.11
CA HIS A 89 0.74 -1.12 -15.84
C HIS A 89 0.46 -1.97 -14.59
N SER A 90 1.38 -2.87 -14.27
CA SER A 90 1.42 -3.61 -13.01
C SER A 90 1.63 -2.66 -11.82
N LEU A 91 0.98 -2.95 -10.68
CA LEU A 91 1.26 -2.26 -9.41
C LEU A 91 2.56 -2.77 -8.77
N LEU A 92 3.11 -3.88 -9.26
CA LEU A 92 4.31 -4.51 -8.75
C LEU A 92 5.55 -3.96 -9.45
N TRP A 93 6.65 -3.96 -8.71
CA TRP A 93 7.95 -3.70 -9.27
C TRP A 93 8.42 -4.87 -10.14
N GLN A 94 8.96 -4.55 -11.31
CA GLN A 94 9.35 -5.57 -12.29
C GLN A 94 10.55 -6.42 -11.83
N ASN A 95 11.35 -5.91 -10.89
CA ASN A 95 12.58 -6.57 -10.44
C ASN A 95 12.42 -7.32 -9.11
N GLY A 96 11.20 -7.42 -8.57
CA GLY A 96 10.94 -8.21 -7.37
C GLY A 96 9.74 -7.75 -6.54
N PRO A 97 9.54 -8.36 -5.35
CA PRO A 97 8.42 -8.05 -4.46
C PRO A 97 8.44 -6.59 -4.00
N GLY A 98 7.44 -5.82 -4.42
CA GLY A 98 7.27 -4.43 -3.99
C GLY A 98 6.14 -3.72 -4.73
N ILE A 99 5.37 -2.90 -4.01
CA ILE A 99 4.35 -2.05 -4.60
C ILE A 99 5.01 -0.81 -5.20
N CYS A 100 5.16 -0.80 -6.52
CA CYS A 100 5.74 0.29 -7.29
C CYS A 100 4.69 1.39 -7.53
N HIS A 101 4.46 2.24 -6.54
CA HIS A 101 3.51 3.36 -6.62
C HIS A 101 4.06 4.61 -5.93
N ALA A 102 3.74 5.81 -6.44
CA ALA A 102 4.22 7.08 -5.89
C ALA A 102 3.73 7.35 -4.46
N PHE A 103 2.72 6.59 -4.01
CA PHE A 103 2.19 6.59 -2.65
C PHE A 103 2.95 5.62 -1.71
N ASN A 104 4.02 4.97 -2.18
CA ASN A 104 4.86 4.10 -1.38
C ASN A 104 6.24 4.72 -1.15
N ARG A 105 6.49 5.19 0.08
CA ARG A 105 7.77 5.76 0.50
C ARG A 105 8.97 4.85 0.27
N LYS A 106 8.78 3.53 0.35
CA LYS A 106 9.84 2.54 0.13
C LYS A 106 10.58 2.79 -1.20
N PHE A 107 9.85 3.20 -2.24
CA PHE A 107 10.38 3.43 -3.58
C PHE A 107 11.10 4.77 -3.76
N TYR A 108 11.03 5.67 -2.77
CA TYR A 108 11.83 6.90 -2.76
C TYR A 108 13.11 6.75 -1.95
N LEU A 109 13.13 5.86 -0.95
CA LEU A 109 14.18 5.81 0.08
C LEU A 109 14.99 4.51 0.10
N GLU A 110 14.38 3.38 -0.24
CA GLU A 110 14.97 2.04 -0.02
C GLU A 110 15.33 1.33 -1.33
N ILE A 111 14.67 1.69 -2.45
CA ILE A 111 14.92 1.09 -3.75
C ILE A 111 15.58 2.14 -4.65
N ASP A 112 16.75 1.83 -5.18
CA ASP A 112 17.47 2.72 -6.07
C ASP A 112 16.86 2.72 -7.48
N GLN A 113 16.71 3.92 -8.06
CA GLN A 113 16.38 4.15 -9.48
C GLN A 113 15.19 3.36 -10.05
N VAL A 114 14.05 3.31 -9.34
CA VAL A 114 12.83 2.69 -9.91
C VAL A 114 12.21 3.58 -10.99
N HIS A 115 12.13 4.87 -10.71
CA HIS A 115 11.77 5.92 -11.67
C HIS A 115 12.73 7.09 -11.49
N ASN A 116 13.13 7.76 -12.58
CA ASN A 116 14.13 8.84 -12.55
C ASN A 116 13.73 10.01 -11.63
N ASP A 117 12.44 10.15 -11.37
CA ASP A 117 11.81 11.21 -10.60
C ASP A 117 11.33 10.76 -9.21
N TRP A 118 11.56 9.52 -8.78
CA TRP A 118 11.21 9.05 -7.43
C TRP A 118 12.49 8.85 -6.61
N ASN A 119 12.84 9.86 -5.82
CA ASN A 119 14.03 9.90 -5.00
C ASN A 119 13.82 10.80 -3.76
N PRO A 120 14.74 10.83 -2.79
CA PRO A 120 14.55 11.62 -1.58
C PRO A 120 14.34 13.12 -1.83
N GLN A 121 14.82 13.67 -2.94
CA GLN A 121 14.69 15.09 -3.28
C GLN A 121 13.31 15.42 -3.89
N THR A 122 12.63 14.43 -4.48
CA THR A 122 11.33 14.61 -5.11
C THR A 122 10.17 14.11 -4.26
N ILE A 123 10.43 13.44 -3.13
CA ILE A 123 9.40 12.87 -2.27
C ILE A 123 8.34 13.88 -1.86
N SER A 124 8.66 15.17 -1.68
CA SER A 124 7.68 16.21 -1.34
C SER A 124 6.59 16.42 -2.40
N ARG A 125 6.82 15.97 -3.64
CA ARG A 125 5.87 16.01 -4.77
C ARG A 125 5.01 14.75 -4.87
N TRP A 126 5.11 13.81 -3.93
CA TRP A 126 4.42 12.51 -3.98
C TRP A 126 2.92 12.62 -4.26
N LYS A 127 2.26 13.68 -3.76
CA LYS A 127 0.81 13.90 -3.96
C LYS A 127 0.45 14.16 -5.41
N ASP A 128 1.33 14.83 -6.16
CA ASP A 128 1.14 15.12 -7.58
C ASP A 128 1.33 13.82 -8.37
N GLU A 129 2.38 13.07 -8.06
CA GLU A 129 2.71 11.81 -8.73
C GLU A 129 1.72 10.67 -8.41
N ALA A 130 1.15 10.64 -7.19
CA ALA A 130 0.15 9.65 -6.78
C ALA A 130 -1.23 9.88 -7.40
N GLY A 131 -1.47 11.06 -7.98
CA GLY A 131 -2.74 11.45 -8.59
C GLY A 131 -3.94 11.26 -7.65
N PHE A 132 -4.89 10.41 -8.04
CA PHE A 132 -6.09 10.14 -7.25
C PHE A 132 -5.86 9.21 -6.03
N HIS A 133 -4.73 8.49 -5.98
CA HIS A 133 -4.43 7.53 -4.91
C HIS A 133 -3.52 8.15 -3.83
N ARG A 134 -3.85 9.37 -3.41
CA ARG A 134 -3.08 10.15 -2.43
C ARG A 134 -3.51 9.96 -0.97
N THR A 135 -4.42 9.01 -0.74
CA THR A 135 -4.92 8.60 0.58
C THR A 135 -4.80 7.08 0.66
N ILE A 136 -4.67 6.55 1.88
CA ILE A 136 -4.66 5.11 2.14
C ILE A 136 -5.94 4.47 1.60
N SER A 137 -7.10 5.11 1.84
CA SER A 137 -8.38 4.62 1.32
C SER A 137 -8.43 4.57 -0.22
N GLY A 138 -7.88 5.58 -0.90
CA GLY A 138 -7.79 5.63 -2.36
C GLY A 138 -6.85 4.57 -2.91
N PHE A 139 -5.72 4.35 -2.24
CA PHE A 139 -4.76 3.30 -2.58
C PHE A 139 -5.35 1.89 -2.35
N LEU A 140 -6.08 1.66 -1.26
CA LEU A 140 -6.74 0.37 -1.00
C LEU A 140 -7.78 0.04 -2.07
N LEU A 141 -8.54 1.02 -2.59
CA LEU A 141 -9.42 0.77 -3.74
C LEU A 141 -8.68 0.39 -5.01
N LEU A 142 -7.48 0.95 -5.23
CA LEU A 142 -6.63 0.53 -6.34
C LEU A 142 -6.26 -0.94 -6.18
N VAL A 143 -5.82 -1.36 -4.99
CA VAL A 143 -5.46 -2.75 -4.70
C VAL A 143 -6.67 -3.69 -4.82
N GLU A 144 -7.81 -3.32 -4.23
CA GLU A 144 -9.07 -4.05 -4.35
C GLU A 144 -9.44 -4.30 -5.81
N ARG A 145 -9.37 -3.26 -6.65
CA ARG A 145 -9.60 -3.41 -8.10
C ARG A 145 -8.59 -4.34 -8.76
N ARG A 146 -7.34 -4.40 -8.29
CA ARG A 146 -6.34 -5.35 -8.81
C ARG A 146 -6.67 -6.78 -8.42
N LEU A 147 -7.04 -7.03 -7.17
CA LEU A 147 -7.37 -8.36 -6.65
C LEU A 147 -8.66 -8.97 -7.25
N HIS A 148 -9.55 -8.13 -7.80
CA HIS A 148 -10.85 -8.56 -8.31
C HIS A 148 -11.04 -8.41 -9.83
N ASN A 149 -10.02 -7.96 -10.57
CA ASN A 149 -10.12 -7.85 -12.03
C ASN A 149 -9.54 -9.07 -12.77
N ASP A 150 -9.70 -9.08 -14.09
CA ASP A 150 -9.25 -10.17 -14.95
C ASP A 150 -7.72 -10.29 -15.11
N HIS A 151 -6.97 -9.27 -14.68
CA HIS A 151 -5.50 -9.31 -14.68
C HIS A 151 -4.92 -9.99 -13.44
N TYR A 152 -5.72 -10.25 -12.40
CA TYR A 152 -5.27 -11.00 -11.23
C TYR A 152 -4.96 -12.46 -11.60
N GLN A 153 -3.72 -12.88 -11.36
CA GLN A 153 -3.19 -14.21 -11.69
C GLN A 153 -2.88 -15.07 -10.45
N GLY A 154 -3.38 -14.68 -9.27
CA GLY A 154 -3.09 -15.36 -8.01
C GLY A 154 -1.92 -14.71 -7.28
N ARG A 155 -1.20 -15.52 -6.50
CA ARG A 155 0.01 -15.09 -5.79
C ARG A 155 1.15 -14.83 -6.76
N PHE A 156 2.00 -13.87 -6.41
CA PHE A 156 3.28 -13.70 -7.07
C PHE A 156 4.13 -14.97 -6.87
N SER A 157 4.60 -15.53 -7.99
CA SER A 157 5.56 -16.62 -8.04
C SER A 157 6.88 -16.10 -8.61
N GLU A 158 7.98 -16.57 -8.03
CA GLU A 158 9.34 -16.30 -8.52
C GLU A 158 9.58 -16.86 -9.92
#